data_AF-A0A1I8BKF3-F1
#
_entry.id   AF-A0A1I8BKF3-F1
#
_cell.length_a   1.000
_cell.length_b   1.000
_cell.length_c   1.000
_cell.angle_alpha   90.00
_cell.angle_beta   90.00
_cell.angle_gamma   90.00
#
_symmetry.space_group_name_H-M   'P 1'
#
loop_
_entity.id
_entity.type
_entity.pdbx_description
1 polymer ?
#
loop_
_entity_poly.entity_id
_entity_poly.type
_entity_poly.pdbx_seq_one_letter_code
_entity_poly.pdbx_strand_id
1 'polypeptide(L)'
;MFNNLQVESKLDIFKYLNIEQLTSFRQTNRYFNALIGRYEGELARKELDSIEIIEFYHGIYYKSINLQDGLFELKITDQLMEKHIESSKDYSNMFNYIRFSNCSWPSFNLNERAEFIERRPGFSHYQLTNMHNPKIKFSIFYEERNGLIFNFNIARVNQ
;
A
#
# COMPACT_ATOMS: atom_id res chain seq x y z
N MET A 1 -19.81 -30.37 9.35
CA MET A 1 -21.08 -29.74 8.90
C MET A 1 -20.85 -28.66 7.83
N PHE A 2 -19.87 -27.76 8.01
CA PHE A 2 -19.56 -26.66 7.06
C PHE A 2 -19.25 -27.10 5.62
N ASN A 3 -18.57 -28.25 5.42
CA ASN A 3 -18.24 -28.77 4.08
C ASN A 3 -19.47 -29.10 3.22
N ASN A 4 -20.61 -29.41 3.84
CA ASN A 4 -21.82 -29.86 3.15
C ASN A 4 -22.77 -28.70 2.76
N LEU A 5 -22.41 -27.46 3.10
CA LEU A 5 -23.17 -26.29 2.69
C LEU A 5 -23.01 -26.00 1.20
N GLN A 6 -24.03 -25.40 0.60
CA GLN A 6 -23.94 -24.85 -0.75
C GLN A 6 -22.88 -23.73 -0.81
N VAL A 7 -22.36 -23.46 -2.00
CA VAL A 7 -21.25 -22.51 -2.19
C VAL A 7 -21.66 -21.11 -1.73
N GLU A 8 -22.87 -20.69 -2.07
CA GLU A 8 -23.47 -19.40 -1.74
C GLU A 8 -23.52 -19.20 -0.22
N SER A 9 -23.99 -20.21 0.53
CA SER A 9 -24.02 -20.17 1.99
C SER A 9 -22.63 -20.11 2.62
N LYS A 10 -21.62 -20.76 2.01
CA LYS A 10 -20.22 -20.67 2.47
C LYS A 10 -19.66 -19.27 2.25
N LEU A 11 -19.95 -18.66 1.09
CA LEU A 11 -19.52 -17.29 0.77
C LEU A 11 -20.18 -16.27 1.71
N ASP A 12 -21.46 -16.43 2.02
CA ASP A 12 -22.13 -15.55 2.97
C ASP A 12 -21.51 -15.64 4.37
N ILE A 13 -21.10 -16.83 4.82
CA ILE A 13 -20.37 -16.98 6.08
C ILE A 13 -18.98 -16.32 6.00
N PHE A 14 -18.25 -16.48 4.89
CA PHE A 14 -16.94 -15.88 4.72
C PHE A 14 -16.95 -14.35 4.78
N LYS A 15 -18.04 -13.68 4.36
CA LYS A 15 -18.19 -12.22 4.49
C LYS A 15 -18.18 -11.72 5.94
N TYR A 16 -18.48 -12.57 6.91
CA TYR A 16 -18.47 -12.21 8.35
C TYR A 16 -17.15 -12.58 9.06
N LEU A 17 -16.22 -13.26 8.38
CA LEU A 17 -14.93 -13.61 8.96
C LEU A 17 -13.94 -12.45 8.85
N ASN A 18 -13.11 -12.27 9.88
CA ASN A 18 -12.00 -11.34 9.80
C ASN A 18 -10.82 -11.92 8.99
N ILE A 19 -9.81 -11.10 8.68
CA ILE A 19 -8.68 -11.50 7.82
C ILE A 19 -7.86 -12.65 8.42
N GLU A 20 -7.73 -12.74 9.75
CA GLU A 20 -6.99 -13.82 10.42
C GLU A 20 -7.73 -15.16 10.30
N GLN A 21 -9.05 -15.13 10.50
CA GLN A 21 -9.91 -16.29 10.35
C GLN A 21 -9.93 -16.77 8.88
N LEU A 22 -10.13 -15.87 7.92
CA LEU A 22 -10.06 -16.19 6.49
C LEU A 22 -8.70 -16.80 6.11
N THR A 23 -7.60 -16.23 6.59
CA THR A 23 -6.24 -16.75 6.35
C THR A 23 -6.09 -18.15 6.93
N SER A 24 -6.60 -18.39 8.15
CA SER A 24 -6.60 -19.73 8.75
C SER A 24 -7.38 -20.75 7.90
N PHE A 25 -8.56 -20.39 7.37
CA PHE A 25 -9.32 -21.25 6.45
C PHE A 25 -8.57 -21.57 5.14
N ARG A 26 -7.82 -20.59 4.60
CA ARG A 26 -6.98 -20.81 3.40
C ARG A 26 -5.84 -21.79 3.69
N GLN A 27 -5.18 -21.64 4.83
CA GLN A 27 -4.01 -22.46 5.18
C GLN A 27 -4.41 -23.89 5.58
N THR A 28 -5.57 -24.05 6.22
CA THR A 28 -6.02 -25.34 6.76
C THR A 28 -6.68 -26.25 5.72
N ASN A 29 -7.19 -25.71 4.61
CA ASN A 29 -7.94 -26.50 3.64
C ASN A 29 -7.78 -26.00 2.19
N ARG A 30 -7.26 -26.87 1.33
CA ARG A 30 -7.03 -26.58 -0.10
C ARG A 30 -8.32 -26.24 -0.85
N TYR A 31 -9.46 -26.84 -0.49
CA TYR A 31 -10.76 -26.50 -1.08
C TYR A 31 -11.16 -25.07 -0.73
N PHE A 32 -11.03 -24.66 0.54
CA PHE A 32 -11.35 -23.29 0.94
C PHE A 32 -10.38 -22.28 0.37
N ASN A 33 -9.09 -22.61 0.26
CA ASN A 33 -8.14 -21.74 -0.44
C ASN A 33 -8.55 -21.49 -1.90
N ALA A 34 -8.93 -22.56 -2.63
CA ALA A 34 -9.39 -22.45 -4.01
C ALA A 34 -10.73 -21.68 -4.11
N LEU A 35 -11.65 -21.91 -3.16
CA LEU A 35 -12.95 -21.24 -3.12
C LEU A 35 -12.80 -19.75 -2.83
N ILE A 36 -12.04 -19.38 -1.80
CA ILE A 36 -11.75 -17.98 -1.45
C ILE A 36 -11.04 -17.29 -2.60
N GLY A 37 -10.04 -17.93 -3.22
CA GLY A 37 -9.35 -17.36 -4.39
C GLY A 37 -10.27 -17.14 -5.60
N ARG A 38 -11.22 -18.04 -5.87
CA ARG A 38 -12.19 -17.89 -6.95
C ARG A 38 -13.13 -16.69 -6.73
N TYR A 39 -13.50 -16.41 -5.49
CA TYR A 39 -14.47 -15.37 -5.12
C TYR A 39 -13.84 -14.16 -4.42
N GLU A 40 -12.54 -13.95 -4.57
CA GLU A 40 -11.79 -12.89 -3.88
C GLU A 40 -12.25 -11.47 -4.25
N GLY A 41 -12.92 -11.29 -5.40
CA GLY A 41 -13.56 -10.04 -5.78
C GLY A 41 -14.92 -9.78 -5.12
N GLU A 42 -15.59 -10.82 -4.62
CA GLU A 42 -16.93 -10.77 -4.01
C GLU A 42 -16.90 -10.79 -2.48
N LEU A 43 -15.80 -11.28 -1.91
CA LEU A 43 -15.56 -11.23 -0.47
C LEU A 43 -15.21 -9.80 -0.07
N ALA A 44 -15.74 -9.36 1.08
CA ALA A 44 -15.59 -8.00 1.57
C ALA A 44 -14.11 -7.63 1.69
N ARG A 45 -13.62 -6.86 0.72
CA ARG A 45 -12.34 -6.16 0.82
C ARG A 45 -12.57 -5.04 1.82
N LYS A 46 -11.83 -5.04 2.92
CA LYS A 46 -11.69 -3.80 3.68
C LYS A 46 -10.88 -2.88 2.79
N GLU A 47 -11.46 -1.76 2.38
CA GLU A 47 -10.69 -0.72 1.70
C GLU A 47 -9.55 -0.33 2.62
N LEU A 48 -8.32 -0.41 2.09
CA LEU A 48 -7.14 0.00 2.81
C LEU A 48 -6.86 1.44 2.43
N ASP A 49 -7.31 2.36 3.28
CA ASP A 49 -7.22 3.80 3.01
C ASP A 49 -5.77 4.30 2.99
N SER A 50 -4.94 3.80 3.91
CA SER A 50 -3.56 4.25 4.08
C SER A 50 -2.63 3.16 4.65
N ILE A 51 -1.37 3.19 4.23
CA ILE A 51 -0.26 2.52 4.92
C ILE A 51 0.68 3.60 5.47
N GLU A 52 0.96 3.53 6.77
CA GLU A 52 1.96 4.35 7.43
C GLU A 52 3.10 3.46 7.96
N ILE A 53 4.34 3.79 7.58
CA ILE A 53 5.54 3.15 8.07
C ILE A 53 6.28 4.17 8.94
N ILE A 54 6.33 3.92 10.25
CA ILE A 54 6.92 4.83 11.23
C ILE A 54 8.12 4.16 11.90
N GLU A 55 9.17 4.92 12.17
CA GLU A 55 10.18 4.51 13.14
C GLU A 55 9.54 4.50 14.55
N PHE A 56 9.59 3.34 15.21
CA PHE A 56 8.69 3.00 16.32
C PHE A 56 8.95 3.88 17.55
N TYR A 57 7.92 4.59 18.03
CA TYR A 57 7.89 5.15 19.38
C TYR A 57 6.96 4.29 20.24
N HIS A 58 7.43 3.84 21.40
CA HIS A 58 6.61 3.10 22.36
C HIS A 58 5.37 3.93 22.75
N GLY A 59 4.16 3.44 22.44
CA GLY A 59 2.92 4.01 22.99
C GLY A 59 1.69 4.08 22.10
N ILE A 60 1.72 3.60 20.85
CA ILE A 60 0.58 3.74 19.92
C ILE A 60 -0.06 2.38 19.60
N TYR A 61 -1.40 2.35 19.47
CA TYR A 61 -2.23 1.16 19.21
C TYR A 61 -2.15 0.66 17.76
N TYR A 62 -0.94 0.46 17.20
CA TYR A 62 -0.79 -0.10 15.85
C TYR A 62 -0.55 -1.62 15.89
N LYS A 63 -1.07 -2.32 14.87
CA LYS A 63 -0.68 -3.70 14.60
C LYS A 63 0.62 -3.68 13.78
N SER A 64 1.71 -4.15 14.36
CA SER A 64 2.99 -4.26 13.68
C SER A 64 2.96 -5.38 12.64
N ILE A 65 3.50 -5.12 11.45
CA ILE A 65 3.79 -6.14 10.43
C ILE A 65 5.31 -6.24 10.33
N ASN A 66 5.86 -7.45 10.47
CA ASN A 66 7.29 -7.66 10.29
C ASN A 66 7.61 -7.69 8.79
N LEU A 67 8.43 -6.75 8.33
CA LEU A 67 8.86 -6.67 6.94
C LEU A 67 9.79 -7.82 6.53
N GLN A 68 10.43 -8.49 7.49
CA GLN A 68 11.29 -9.66 7.24
C GLN A 68 10.51 -10.97 7.04
N ASP A 69 9.19 -10.98 7.28
CA ASP A 69 8.35 -12.17 7.07
C ASP A 69 8.12 -12.49 5.57
N GLY A 70 8.77 -11.74 4.67
CA GLY A 70 8.75 -11.98 3.22
C GLY A 70 7.44 -11.58 2.53
N LEU A 71 6.47 -11.04 3.27
CA LEU A 71 5.18 -10.63 2.73
C LEU A 71 5.27 -9.34 1.88
N PHE A 72 6.26 -8.49 2.16
CA PHE A 72 6.51 -7.23 1.43
C PHE A 72 8.03 -6.96 1.32
N GLU A 73 8.63 -7.21 0.15
CA GLU A 73 9.99 -6.74 -0.15
C GLU A 73 9.98 -5.25 -0.53
N LEU A 74 9.79 -4.37 0.45
CA LEU A 74 9.83 -2.92 0.23
C LEU A 74 11.25 -2.39 0.53
N LYS A 75 12.15 -2.48 -0.45
CA LYS A 75 13.34 -1.63 -0.47
C LYS A 75 12.96 -0.31 -1.11
N ILE A 76 12.90 0.75 -0.30
CA ILE A 76 12.55 2.08 -0.79
C ILE A 76 13.79 2.71 -1.36
N THR A 77 13.96 2.48 -2.65
CA THR A 77 14.97 3.09 -3.50
C THR A 77 14.23 3.80 -4.65
N ASP A 78 14.96 4.48 -5.52
CA ASP A 78 14.43 5.04 -6.78
C ASP A 78 13.58 4.00 -7.56
N GLN A 79 13.84 2.70 -7.35
CA GLN A 79 13.11 1.60 -7.94
C GLN A 79 11.65 1.48 -7.46
N LEU A 80 11.31 1.91 -6.23
CA LEU A 80 9.91 1.92 -5.77
C LEU A 80 9.08 2.90 -6.61
N MET A 81 9.64 4.08 -6.88
CA MET A 81 9.01 5.13 -7.68
C MET A 81 8.82 4.66 -9.13
N GLU A 82 9.88 4.12 -9.73
CA GLU A 82 9.90 3.70 -11.13
C GLU A 82 9.00 2.46 -11.39
N LYS A 83 9.06 1.46 -10.50
CA LYS A 83 8.41 0.15 -10.73
C LYS A 83 6.94 0.10 -10.32
N HIS A 84 6.54 0.85 -9.29
CA HIS A 84 5.18 0.73 -8.73
C HIS A 84 4.26 1.90 -9.06
N ILE A 85 4.77 3.12 -9.21
CA ILE A 85 3.92 4.30 -9.44
C ILE A 85 3.87 4.67 -10.92
N GLU A 86 5.01 4.67 -11.60
CA GLU A 86 5.06 5.07 -13.01
C GLU A 86 4.61 3.97 -13.98
N SER A 87 5.15 2.76 -13.82
CA SER A 87 4.98 1.68 -14.79
C SER A 87 3.82 0.72 -14.51
N SER A 88 3.08 0.92 -13.40
CA SER A 88 1.90 0.10 -13.12
C SER A 88 0.82 0.34 -14.19
N LYS A 89 0.26 -0.76 -14.70
CA LYS A 89 -0.86 -0.78 -15.67
C LYS A 89 -2.21 -1.00 -15.00
N ASP A 90 -2.20 -1.56 -13.79
CA ASP A 90 -3.39 -1.86 -13.00
C ASP A 90 -3.37 -1.00 -11.72
N TYR A 91 -4.28 -0.03 -11.68
CA TYR A 91 -4.38 0.97 -10.61
C TYR A 91 -5.44 0.60 -9.57
N SER A 92 -6.13 -0.53 -9.74
CA SER A 92 -7.19 -0.97 -8.83
C SER A 92 -6.67 -1.34 -7.45
N ASN A 93 -5.39 -1.72 -7.35
CA ASN A 93 -4.72 -2.12 -6.11
C ASN A 93 -3.68 -1.10 -5.63
N MET A 94 -3.65 0.11 -6.23
CA MET A 94 -2.64 1.10 -5.87
C MET A 94 -3.12 1.95 -4.69
N PHE A 95 -2.31 2.02 -3.63
CA PHE A 95 -2.66 2.72 -2.39
C PHE A 95 -3.01 4.19 -2.66
N ASN A 96 -4.09 4.65 -2.03
CA ASN A 96 -4.49 6.07 -2.09
C ASN A 96 -3.47 6.96 -1.37
N TYR A 97 -2.82 6.44 -0.34
CA TYR A 97 -1.86 7.17 0.46
C TYR A 97 -0.82 6.24 1.07
N ILE A 98 0.45 6.61 0.91
CA ILE A 98 1.59 5.97 1.56
C ILE A 98 2.38 7.05 2.30
N ARG A 99 2.62 6.84 3.59
CA ARG A 99 3.42 7.74 4.43
C ARG A 99 4.56 7.01 5.10
N PHE A 100 5.70 7.67 5.12
CA PHE A 100 6.88 7.30 5.88
C PHE A 100 7.20 8.44 6.82
N SER A 101 7.22 8.15 8.11
CA SER A 101 7.49 9.13 9.16
C SER A 101 8.74 8.75 9.93
N ASN A 102 9.50 9.75 10.37
CA ASN A 102 10.77 9.60 11.10
C ASN A 102 11.80 8.74 10.36
N CYS A 103 11.93 8.93 9.05
CA CYS A 103 12.96 8.27 8.27
C CYS A 103 14.34 8.92 8.47
N SER A 104 15.38 8.17 8.14
CA SER A 104 16.75 8.68 8.03
C SER A 104 17.28 8.39 6.63
N TRP A 105 16.52 8.77 5.60
CA TRP A 105 16.87 8.44 4.22
C TRP A 105 17.79 9.50 3.62
N PRO A 106 18.78 9.12 2.79
CA PRO A 106 19.53 10.10 2.01
C PRO A 106 18.57 10.85 1.09
N SER A 107 18.83 12.14 0.87
CA SER A 107 18.14 12.90 -0.17
C SER A 107 18.34 12.23 -1.53
N PHE A 108 17.29 12.10 -2.32
CA PHE A 108 17.34 11.58 -3.68
C PHE A 108 16.64 12.56 -4.63
N ASN A 109 17.00 12.49 -5.91
CA ASN A 109 16.31 13.24 -6.94
C ASN A 109 15.16 12.40 -7.47
N LEU A 110 13.99 13.02 -7.58
CA LEU A 110 12.88 12.38 -8.29
C LEU A 110 13.18 12.31 -9.79
N ASN A 111 12.49 11.40 -10.47
CA ASN A 111 12.55 11.23 -11.93
C ASN A 111 12.31 12.59 -12.64
N GLU A 112 12.95 12.80 -13.79
CA GLU A 112 12.74 13.97 -14.67
C GLU A 112 11.26 14.23 -15.01
N ARG A 113 10.42 13.19 -14.96
CA ARG A 113 8.97 13.29 -15.20
C ARG A 113 8.17 13.84 -14.02
N ALA A 114 8.77 13.98 -12.85
CA ALA A 114 8.12 14.59 -11.70
C ALA A 114 8.07 16.12 -11.89
N GLU A 115 6.87 16.64 -12.06
CA GLU A 115 6.62 18.07 -12.14
C GLU A 115 6.81 18.69 -10.76
N PHE A 116 7.70 19.68 -10.70
CA PHE A 116 7.91 20.46 -9.49
C PHE A 116 6.70 21.35 -9.20
N ILE A 117 6.16 21.29 -7.99
CA ILE A 117 5.03 22.12 -7.56
C ILE A 117 5.52 23.26 -6.64
N GLU A 118 6.17 22.92 -5.52
CA GLU A 118 6.74 23.93 -4.63
C GLU A 118 7.90 23.40 -3.79
N ARG A 119 8.78 24.30 -3.34
CA ARG A 119 9.82 24.05 -2.34
C ARG A 119 9.80 25.14 -1.29
N ARG A 120 9.84 24.73 -0.03
CA ARG A 120 10.06 25.61 1.13
C ARG A 120 11.28 25.08 1.89
N PRO A 121 11.90 25.87 2.77
CA PRO A 121 13.04 25.38 3.56
C PRO A 121 12.69 24.08 4.29
N GLY A 122 13.37 22.98 3.93
CA GLY A 122 13.13 21.65 4.49
C GLY A 122 11.88 20.93 3.99
N PHE A 123 11.22 21.39 2.92
CA PHE A 123 10.02 20.76 2.36
C PHE A 123 10.02 20.84 0.83
N SER A 124 9.70 19.73 0.17
CA SER A 124 9.56 19.67 -1.28
C SER A 124 8.28 18.95 -1.68
N HIS A 125 7.58 19.49 -2.68
CA HIS A 125 6.35 18.95 -3.24
C HIS A 125 6.46 18.83 -4.76
N TYR A 126 6.15 17.64 -5.25
CA TYR A 126 6.16 17.28 -6.65
C TYR A 126 4.85 16.59 -7.02
N GLN A 127 4.54 16.61 -8.31
CA GLN A 127 3.47 15.85 -8.91
C GLN A 127 4.02 14.92 -9.98
N LEU A 128 3.59 13.66 -9.97
CA LEU A 128 4.00 12.68 -10.96
C LEU A 128 2.76 12.20 -11.71
N THR A 129 2.80 12.33 -13.04
CA THR A 129 1.74 11.83 -13.92
C THR A 129 2.09 10.44 -14.42
N ASN A 130 1.16 9.49 -14.26
CA ASN A 130 1.40 8.12 -14.71
C ASN A 130 1.64 8.07 -16.23
N MET A 131 2.58 7.23 -16.68
CA MET A 131 2.98 7.16 -18.10
C MET A 131 1.93 6.54 -19.02
N HIS A 132 1.09 5.64 -18.48
CA HIS A 132 0.09 4.91 -19.24
C HIS A 132 -1.31 5.53 -19.10
N ASN A 133 -1.57 6.28 -18.04
CA ASN A 133 -2.84 6.98 -17.84
C ASN A 133 -2.64 8.41 -17.29
N PRO A 134 -2.63 9.43 -18.17
CA PRO A 134 -2.43 10.83 -17.78
C PRO A 134 -3.49 11.41 -16.82
N LYS A 135 -4.66 10.76 -16.69
CA LYS A 135 -5.69 11.17 -15.72
C LYS A 135 -5.32 10.80 -14.29
N ILE A 136 -4.37 9.89 -14.10
CA ILE A 136 -3.92 9.44 -12.79
C ILE A 136 -2.64 10.21 -12.44
N LYS A 137 -2.74 11.00 -11.36
CA LYS A 137 -1.65 11.79 -10.83
C LYS A 137 -1.36 11.43 -9.39
N PHE A 138 -0.10 11.57 -8.99
CA PHE A 138 0.36 11.37 -7.63
C PHE A 138 1.01 12.65 -7.13
N SER A 139 0.67 13.06 -5.92
CA SER A 139 1.43 14.07 -5.20
C SER A 139 2.48 13.39 -4.33
N ILE A 140 3.72 13.86 -4.44
CA ILE A 140 4.87 13.37 -3.69
C ILE A 140 5.35 14.51 -2.81
N PHE A 141 5.44 14.26 -1.52
CA PHE A 141 5.86 15.24 -0.53
C PHE A 141 6.97 14.68 0.30
N TYR A 142 8.00 15.46 0.58
CA TYR A 142 8.97 15.06 1.57
C TYR A 142 9.60 16.24 2.30
N GLU A 143 10.00 15.97 3.52
CA GLU A 143 10.65 16.93 4.40
C GLU A 143 12.11 16.52 4.62
N GLU A 144 13.01 17.48 4.44
CA GLU A 144 14.45 17.31 4.58
C GLU A 144 14.95 18.05 5.82
N ARG A 145 15.76 17.37 6.64
CA ARG A 145 16.48 17.94 7.77
C ARG A 145 17.90 17.40 7.78
N ASN A 146 18.88 18.30 7.82
CA ASN A 146 20.31 17.94 7.83
C ASN A 146 20.73 17.04 6.65
N GLY A 147 20.14 17.24 5.47
CA GLY A 147 20.43 16.43 4.27
C GLY A 147 19.78 15.04 4.27
N LEU A 148 18.91 14.75 5.23
CA LEU A 148 18.16 13.51 5.31
C LEU A 148 16.66 13.76 5.18
N ILE A 149 15.96 12.89 4.46
CA ILE A 149 14.51 12.87 4.39
C ILE A 149 13.98 12.20 5.65
N PHE A 150 13.16 12.94 6.41
CA PHE A 150 12.56 12.44 7.64
C PHE A 150 11.06 12.19 7.54
N ASN A 151 10.37 12.85 6.62
CA ASN A 151 9.00 12.52 6.25
C ASN A 151 8.91 12.37 4.73
N PHE A 152 8.22 11.34 4.25
CA PHE A 152 7.98 11.11 2.83
C PHE A 152 6.55 10.61 2.62
N ASN A 153 5.82 11.18 1.68
CA ASN A 153 4.43 10.86 1.40
C ASN A 153 4.21 10.74 -0.10
N ILE A 154 3.38 9.77 -0.49
CA ILE A 154 2.81 9.66 -1.82
C ILE A 154 1.30 9.60 -1.65
N ALA A 155 0.57 10.48 -2.33
CA ALA A 155 -0.88 10.50 -2.33
C ALA A 155 -1.39 10.45 -3.77
N ARG A 156 -2.41 9.65 -4.03
CA ARG A 156 -3.16 9.73 -5.29
C ARG A 156 -3.98 11.02 -5.29
N VAL A 157 -3.90 11.76 -6.40
CA VAL A 157 -4.74 12.94 -6.60
C VAL A 157 -6.06 12.47 -7.21
N ASN A 158 -7.12 12.47 -6.40
CA ASN A 158 -8.46 12.22 -6.88
C ASN A 158 -9.01 13.53 -7.48
N GLN A 159 -9.30 13.51 -8.79
CA GLN A 159 -9.98 14.59 -9.50
C GLN A 159 -11.48 14.30 -9.58
#